data_AF-A0A6A9QJ05-F1
#
_entry.id   AF-A0A6A9QJ05-F1
#
_cell.length_a   1.000
_cell.length_b   1.000
_cell.length_c   1.000
_cell.angle_alpha   90.00
_cell.angle_beta   90.00
_cell.angle_gamma   90.00
#
_symmetry.space_group_name_H-M   'P 1'
#
loop_
_entity.id
_entity.type
_entity.pdbx_description
1 polymer ?
#
loop_
_entity_poly.entity_id
_entity_poly.type
_entity_poly.pdbx_seq_one_letter_code
_entity_poly.pdbx_strand_id
1 'polypeptide(L)' 'MTSKFYVAIFIALIVDVILYSIFPVFNRVSPCLFGVPFFYWYQTIMLAVSSLMFFIVAYVFKEEE' A
#
# COMPACT_ATOMS: atom_id res chain seq x y z
N MET A 1 18.57 -16.08 7.26
CA MET A 1 17.95 -15.41 6.09
C MET A 1 16.53 -14.94 6.37
N THR A 2 15.71 -15.70 7.11
CA THR A 2 14.36 -15.35 7.59
C THR A 2 14.24 -13.96 8.25
N SER A 3 15.27 -13.51 8.98
CA SER A 3 15.28 -12.16 9.58
C SER A 3 15.23 -11.03 8.53
N LYS A 4 15.88 -11.19 7.37
CA LYS A 4 15.87 -10.16 6.31
C LYS A 4 14.49 -10.06 5.66
N PHE A 5 13.82 -11.19 5.45
CA PHE A 5 12.44 -11.24 4.96
C PHE A 5 11.47 -10.51 5.89
N TYR A 6 11.52 -10.80 7.21
CA TYR A 6 10.66 -10.10 8.17
C TYR A 6 10.96 -8.60 8.26
N VAL A 7 12.23 -8.21 8.17
CA VAL A 7 12.61 -6.79 8.10
C VAL A 7 12.04 -6.13 6.83
N ALA A 8 12.11 -6.81 5.68
CA ALA A 8 11.56 -6.31 4.42
C ALA A 8 10.03 -6.17 4.48
N ILE A 9 9.31 -7.17 5.01
CA ILE A 9 7.86 -7.10 5.26
C ILE A 9 7.54 -5.94 6.20
N PHE A 10 8.28 -5.80 7.29
CA PHE A 10 8.03 -4.73 8.26
C PHE A 10 8.20 -3.35 7.63
N ILE A 11 9.27 -3.15 6.85
CA ILE A 11 9.49 -1.90 6.10
C ILE A 11 8.34 -1.65 5.13
N ALA A 12 7.94 -2.66 4.34
CA ALA A 12 6.81 -2.55 3.42
C ALA A 12 5.53 -2.14 4.17
N LEU A 13 5.23 -2.78 5.30
CA LEU A 13 4.06 -2.46 6.13
C LEU A 13 4.09 -1.03 6.67
N ILE A 14 5.25 -0.54 7.12
CA ILE A 14 5.38 0.84 7.58
C ILE A 14 5.14 1.82 6.43
N VAL A 15 5.70 1.55 5.25
CA VAL A 15 5.46 2.38 4.05
C VAL A 15 3.98 2.37 3.68
N ASP A 16 3.34 1.21 3.71
CA ASP A 16 1.91 1.05 3.41
C ASP A 16 1.04 1.88 4.36
N VAL A 17 1.28 1.76 5.66
CA VAL A 17 0.57 2.52 6.70
C VAL A 17 0.75 4.02 6.50
N ILE A 18 1.97 4.47 6.21
CA ILE A 18 2.25 5.89 5.95
C ILE A 18 1.47 6.37 4.73
N LEU A 19 1.50 5.63 3.62
CA LEU A 19 0.75 5.97 2.41
C LEU A 19 -0.73 6.09 2.71
N TYR A 20 -1.35 5.04 3.26
CA TYR A 20 -2.77 5.07 3.61
C TYR A 20 -3.14 6.23 4.51
N SER A 21 -2.27 6.60 5.47
CA SER A 21 -2.50 7.68 6.43
C SER A 21 -2.48 9.09 5.84
N ILE A 22 -2.13 9.28 4.56
CA ILE A 22 -2.20 10.59 3.87
C ILE A 22 -3.67 11.00 3.61
N PHE A 23 -4.62 10.06 3.71
CA PHE A 23 -6.04 10.27 3.39
C PHE A 23 -6.69 11.52 4.00
N PRO A 24 -6.38 11.99 5.23
CA PRO A 24 -7.02 13.18 5.80
C PRO A 24 -6.79 14.45 4.96
N VAL A 25 -5.74 14.50 4.14
CA VAL A 25 -5.42 15.65 3.27
C VAL A 25 -6.50 15.88 2.20
N PHE A 26 -7.08 14.80 1.69
CA PHE A 26 -8.05 14.82 0.59
C PHE A 26 -9.36 14.10 0.92
N ASN A 27 -9.58 13.74 2.19
CA ASN A 27 -10.84 13.18 2.68
C ASN A 27 -11.93 14.25 2.73
N ARG A 28 -12.47 14.55 1.55
CA ARG A 28 -13.50 15.57 1.34
C ARG A 28 -14.54 15.02 0.37
N VAL A 29 -15.75 15.56 0.44
CA VAL A 29 -16.85 15.21 -0.47
C VAL A 29 -16.55 15.63 -1.91
N SER A 30 -15.68 16.62 -2.14
CA SER A 30 -15.26 17.04 -3.47
C SER A 30 -13.76 17.33 -3.50
N PRO A 31 -13.07 17.05 -4.63
CA PRO A 31 -13.62 16.65 -5.94
C PRO A 31 -14.09 15.19 -6.01
N CYS A 32 -15.03 14.93 -6.92
CA CYS A 32 -15.51 13.60 -7.27
C CYS A 32 -15.08 13.22 -8.68
N LEU A 33 -14.72 11.96 -8.87
CA LEU A 33 -14.50 11.34 -10.17
C LEU A 33 -15.57 10.25 -10.36
N PHE A 34 -16.34 10.34 -11.45
CA PHE A 34 -17.49 9.45 -11.72
C PHE A 34 -18.52 9.42 -10.56
N GLY A 35 -18.73 10.56 -9.89
CA GLY A 35 -19.66 10.65 -8.76
C GLY A 35 -19.12 10.08 -7.43
N VAL A 36 -17.88 9.58 -7.41
CA VAL A 36 -17.22 9.03 -6.23
C VAL A 36 -16.13 9.99 -5.74
N PRO A 37 -16.10 10.35 -4.44
CA PRO A 37 -15.03 11.19 -3.89
C PRO A 37 -13.63 10.63 -4.16
N PHE A 38 -12.67 11.51 -4.42
CA PHE A 38 -11.28 11.12 -4.71
C PHE A 38 -10.66 10.25 -3.60
N PHE A 39 -11.13 10.39 -2.36
CA PHE A 39 -10.76 9.53 -1.25
C PHE A 39 -10.85 8.04 -1.60
N TYR A 40 -11.98 7.57 -2.15
CA TYR A 40 -12.16 6.16 -2.46
C TYR A 40 -11.30 5.70 -3.64
N TRP A 41 -11.10 6.57 -4.63
CA TRP A 41 -10.18 6.29 -5.73
C TRP A 41 -8.76 6.08 -5.23
N TYR A 42 -8.31 6.91 -4.30
CA TYR A 42 -7.04 6.73 -3.64
C TYR A 42 -6.96 5.40 -2.90
N GLN A 43 -7.98 5.04 -2.10
CA GLN A 43 -7.99 3.74 -1.38
C GLN A 43 -7.89 2.55 -2.35
N THR A 44 -8.60 2.60 -3.48
CA THR A 44 -8.56 1.54 -4.50
C THR A 44 -7.20 1.46 -5.20
N ILE A 45 -6.58 2.59 -5.53
CA ILE A 45 -5.23 2.61 -6.10
C ILE A 45 -4.23 2.05 -5.08
N MET A 46 -4.33 2.47 -3.82
CA MET A 46 -3.46 1.97 -2.76
C MET A 46 -3.59 0.45 -2.60
N LEU A 47 -4.79 -0.13 -2.73
CA LEU A 47 -4.95 -1.59 -2.66
C LEU A 47 -4.06 -2.31 -3.70
N ALA A 48 -4.00 -1.79 -4.92
CA ALA A 48 -3.14 -2.33 -5.97
C ALA A 48 -1.65 -2.10 -5.66
N VAL A 49 -1.29 -0.93 -5.14
CA VAL A 49 0.08 -0.60 -4.72
C VAL A 49 0.55 -1.53 -3.59
N SER A 50 -0.26 -1.75 -2.56
CA SER A 50 0.03 -2.66 -1.44
C SER A 50 0.22 -4.08 -1.94
N SER A 51 -0.72 -4.56 -2.77
CA SER A 51 -0.66 -5.89 -3.35
C SER A 51 0.64 -6.11 -4.12
N LEU A 52 1.02 -5.13 -4.96
CA LEU A 52 2.26 -5.18 -5.72
C LEU A 52 3.49 -5.15 -4.82
N MET A 53 3.52 -4.28 -3.81
CA MET A 53 4.64 -4.16 -2.89
C MET A 53 4.88 -5.45 -2.11
N PHE A 54 3.84 -6.05 -1.52
CA PHE A 54 3.98 -7.33 -0.80
C PHE A 54 4.27 -8.49 -1.75
N PHE A 55 3.71 -8.47 -2.96
CA PHE A 55 4.07 -9.44 -4.00
C PHE A 55 5.57 -9.36 -4.36
N ILE A 56 6.13 -8.16 -4.51
CA ILE A 56 7.56 -7.98 -4.78
C ILE A 56 8.40 -8.54 -3.64
N VAL A 57 8.04 -8.25 -2.37
CA VAL A 57 8.75 -8.82 -1.22
C VAL A 57 8.67 -10.34 -1.25
N ALA A 58 7.50 -10.93 -1.44
CA ALA A 58 7.36 -12.38 -1.51
C ALA A 58 8.15 -12.99 -2.68
N TYR A 59 8.15 -12.34 -3.85
CA TYR A 59 8.83 -12.82 -5.05
C TYR A 59 10.35 -12.76 -4.91
N VAL A 60 10.91 -11.68 -4.35
CA VAL A 60 12.35 -11.52 -4.13
C VAL A 60 12.92 -12.57 -3.17
N PHE A 61 12.13 -12.97 -2.16
CA PHE A 61 12.56 -13.94 -1.16
C PHE A 61 12.10 -15.39 -1.47
N LYS A 62 11.48 -15.62 -2.64
CA LYS A 62 10.92 -16.93 -3.05
C LYS A 62 11.98 -18.05 -3.17
N GLU A 63 13.21 -17.72 -3.51
CA GLU A 63 14.31 -18.71 -3.64
C GLU A 63 15.02 -18.99 -2.30
N GLU A 64 14.63 -18.32 -1.20
CA GLU A 64 15.20 -18.55 0.14
C GLU A 64 14.46 -19.64 0.95
N GLU A 65 13.39 -20.23 0.41
CA GLU A 65 12.66 -21.41 0.92
C GLU A 65 13.08 -22.70 0.19
#